data_AF-A0A087TXK4-F1
#
_entry.id   AF-A0A087TXK4-F1
#
_cell.length_a   1.000
_cell.length_b   1.000
_cell.length_c   1.000
_cell.angle_alpha   90.00
_cell.angle_beta   90.00
_cell.angle_gamma   90.00
#
_symmetry.space_group_name_H-M   'P 1'
#
loop_
_entity.id
_entity.type
_entity.pdbx_description
1 polymer ?
#
loop_
_entity_poly.entity_id
_entity_poly.type
_entity_poly.pdbx_seq_one_letter_code
_entity_poly.pdbx_strand_id
1 'polypeptide(L)'
;MSKENNNDVNTEENLSLEDCNALLQFPYHKYTPEVKEKIDVDVSDSNVPLIAKNETNSSVSKPAKKIVTGNLKEDLKMFQKKNLALQEKIVEALSRIETIMQTLDLCRREARVLYKEELKEEMPDKSKRGALLRPISLFAAPYFRDVRGMVPPDNEDTKAKMKNNVINAYLVPPKPWLARENKMLLHGVMSNTLAEILKPYQIKRNYLKEKLKDKNISDSEIQEIKEELISEIEMQIKEIKKIPVTDLLKRRKSDIDWMTISATYMEGMRGPEECENMWNNFLSNSINKKPFTAAEDAKLREIAERHNELNWDIIAKELG
;
A
#
# COMPACT_ATOMS: atom_id res chain seq x y z
N MET A 1 19.77 37.69 -46.65
CA MET A 1 19.81 38.62 -45.49
C MET A 1 18.63 38.29 -44.61
N SER A 2 18.83 37.43 -43.61
CA SER A 2 18.90 37.81 -42.17
C SER A 2 17.47 37.77 -41.57
N LYS A 3 17.15 37.08 -40.48
CA LYS A 3 17.93 36.65 -39.31
C LYS A 3 17.32 35.39 -38.68
N GLU A 4 18.19 34.55 -38.15
CA GLU A 4 17.91 33.58 -37.08
C GLU A 4 17.45 34.31 -35.81
N ASN A 5 16.57 33.68 -35.03
CA ASN A 5 16.45 33.95 -33.59
C ASN A 5 16.13 32.63 -32.89
N ASN A 6 17.18 32.03 -32.31
CA ASN A 6 17.10 31.03 -31.26
C ASN A 6 16.48 31.64 -30.01
N ASN A 7 15.59 30.92 -29.35
CA ASN A 7 15.33 31.07 -27.92
C ASN A 7 15.20 29.67 -27.32
N ASP A 8 16.31 29.20 -26.76
CA ASP A 8 16.39 28.06 -25.85
C ASP A 8 15.56 28.36 -24.59
N VAL A 9 14.65 27.45 -24.22
CA VAL A 9 13.96 27.47 -22.94
C VAL A 9 14.65 26.47 -22.02
N ASN A 10 15.42 27.01 -21.08
CA ASN A 10 16.13 26.28 -20.05
C ASN A 10 15.17 26.06 -18.86
N THR A 11 14.74 24.82 -18.57
CA THR A 11 13.93 24.47 -17.39
C THR A 11 14.75 23.64 -16.41
N GLU A 12 15.53 24.32 -15.57
CA GLU A 12 16.01 23.76 -14.31
C GLU A 12 15.00 24.12 -13.21
N GLU A 13 14.04 23.23 -12.94
CA GLU A 13 13.17 23.35 -11.77
C GLU A 13 13.97 22.94 -10.53
N ASN A 14 14.54 23.94 -9.85
CA ASN A 14 15.18 23.75 -8.55
C ASN A 14 14.11 23.49 -7.47
N LEU A 15 14.25 22.39 -6.72
CA LEU A 15 13.38 22.09 -5.57
C LEU A 15 13.43 23.24 -4.55
N SER A 16 12.25 23.66 -4.07
CA SER A 16 12.15 24.68 -3.03
C SER A 16 12.67 24.16 -1.70
N LEU A 17 13.18 25.06 -0.85
CA LEU A 17 13.55 24.75 0.53
C LEU A 17 12.37 24.17 1.32
N GLU A 18 11.14 24.56 0.95
CA GLU A 18 9.89 24.02 1.48
C GLU A 18 9.72 22.53 1.14
N ASP A 19 10.05 22.14 -0.09
CA ASP A 19 9.95 20.76 -0.58
C ASP A 19 10.99 19.86 0.12
N CYS A 20 12.21 20.37 0.31
CA CYS A 20 13.26 19.69 1.09
C CYS A 20 12.85 19.49 2.55
N ASN A 21 12.20 20.48 3.18
CA ASN A 21 11.70 20.36 4.54
C ASN A 21 10.52 19.38 4.66
N ALA A 22 9.64 19.34 3.66
CA ALA A 22 8.54 18.39 3.59
C ALA A 22 9.05 16.94 3.44
N LEU A 23 10.11 16.74 2.65
CA LEU A 23 10.76 15.43 2.50
C LEU A 23 11.41 14.98 3.82
N LEU A 24 12.04 15.88 4.58
CA LEU A 24 12.64 15.55 5.88
C LEU A 24 11.61 15.18 6.95
N GLN A 25 10.38 15.69 6.86
CA GLN A 25 9.28 15.38 7.79
C GLN A 25 8.49 14.13 7.40
N PHE A 26 8.76 13.54 6.22
CA PHE A 26 8.02 12.39 5.74
C PHE A 26 8.40 11.11 6.51
N PRO A 27 7.43 10.33 7.04
CA PRO A 27 7.70 9.23 7.96
C PRO A 27 8.12 7.95 7.21
N TYR A 28 9.28 7.96 6.57
CA TYR A 28 9.81 6.82 5.78
C TYR A 28 9.95 5.52 6.58
N HIS A 29 10.10 5.61 7.90
CA HIS A 29 10.18 4.49 8.84
C HIS A 29 8.95 3.57 8.86
N LYS A 30 7.81 4.00 8.29
CA LYS A 30 6.60 3.17 8.19
C LYS A 30 6.59 2.22 6.98
N TYR A 31 7.54 2.39 6.05
CA TYR A 31 7.58 1.68 4.77
C TYR A 31 8.84 0.84 4.56
N THR A 32 9.75 0.80 5.53
CA THR A 32 10.92 -0.07 5.52
C THR A 32 10.62 -1.41 6.21
N PRO A 33 10.91 -2.57 5.60
CA PRO A 33 10.83 -3.85 6.29
C PRO A 33 11.83 -3.87 7.47
N GLU A 34 11.39 -4.38 8.63
CA GLU A 34 12.19 -4.48 9.86
C GLU A 34 13.51 -5.22 9.61
N VAL A 35 14.61 -4.47 9.43
CA VAL A 35 15.96 -5.01 9.58
C VAL A 35 16.22 -5.14 11.08
N LYS A 36 16.20 -6.38 11.58
CA LYS A 36 16.57 -6.73 12.95
C LYS A 36 18.09 -6.62 13.13
N GLU A 37 18.63 -5.41 13.19
CA GLU A 37 19.91 -5.15 13.83
C GLU A 37 19.74 -3.98 14.79
N LYS A 38 19.83 -4.27 16.09
CA LYS A 38 19.94 -3.24 17.12
C LYS A 38 21.26 -2.51 16.89
N ILE A 39 21.18 -1.24 16.51
CA ILE A 39 22.32 -0.33 16.54
C ILE A 39 22.14 0.54 17.77
N ASP A 40 22.88 0.21 18.83
CA ASP A 40 23.06 1.11 19.97
C ASP A 40 23.87 2.32 19.48
N VAL A 41 23.19 3.44 19.28
CA VAL A 41 23.84 4.74 19.08
C VAL A 41 23.89 5.42 20.45
N ASP A 42 25.08 5.43 21.04
CA ASP A 42 25.38 6.23 22.23
C ASP A 42 25.32 7.72 21.87
N VAL A 43 24.20 8.35 22.21
CA VAL A 43 23.95 9.79 22.04
C VAL A 43 24.38 10.50 23.31
N SER A 44 25.69 10.63 23.52
CA SER A 44 26.22 11.37 24.68
C SER A 44 27.11 12.56 24.34
N ASP A 45 27.35 12.89 23.06
CA ASP A 45 28.31 13.96 22.74
C ASP A 45 27.96 14.86 21.53
N SER A 46 26.74 15.39 21.48
CA SER A 46 26.42 16.50 20.57
C SER A 46 25.60 17.60 21.23
N ASN A 47 26.27 18.41 22.05
CA ASN A 47 25.83 19.78 22.30
C ASN A 47 26.24 20.64 21.10
N VAL A 48 25.38 20.71 20.07
CA VAL A 48 25.50 21.69 18.99
C VAL A 48 24.36 22.71 19.13
N PRO A 49 24.65 23.99 19.39
CA PRO A 49 23.62 25.02 19.54
C PRO A 49 22.89 25.28 18.23
N LEU A 50 21.55 25.28 18.30
CA LEU A 50 20.65 25.78 17.26
C LEU A 50 20.94 27.26 17.00
N ILE A 51 21.51 27.59 15.84
CA ILE A 51 21.66 28.99 15.41
C ILE A 51 20.29 29.46 14.91
N ALA A 52 19.65 30.27 15.74
CA ALA A 52 18.41 30.96 15.45
C ALA A 52 18.58 31.97 14.30
N LYS A 53 17.47 32.14 13.59
CA LYS A 53 17.14 33.11 12.55
C LYS A 53 17.75 34.49 12.82
N ASN A 54 18.39 35.10 11.82
CA ASN A 54 18.67 36.53 11.83
C ASN A 54 18.03 37.20 10.60
N GLU A 55 16.97 37.94 10.89
CA GLU A 55 16.42 39.02 10.07
C GLU A 55 17.35 40.25 10.12
N THR A 56 17.46 40.92 8.97
CA THR A 56 17.60 42.37 8.75
C THR A 56 18.65 43.21 9.52
N ASN A 57 19.42 43.94 8.69
CA ASN A 57 19.86 45.34 8.83
C ASN A 57 21.10 45.72 9.65
N SER A 58 22.01 46.37 8.90
CA SER A 58 22.60 47.69 9.15
C SER A 58 23.42 47.93 10.41
N SER A 59 24.68 48.31 10.16
CA SER A 59 25.50 49.28 10.91
C SER A 59 25.66 49.07 12.42
N VAL A 60 26.89 48.79 12.85
CA VAL A 60 27.70 49.71 13.66
C VAL A 60 28.95 48.99 14.15
N SER A 61 30.09 49.61 13.83
CA SER A 61 31.43 49.34 14.33
C SER A 61 31.51 49.45 15.87
N LYS A 62 32.17 48.47 16.51
CA LYS A 62 33.17 48.58 17.63
C LYS A 62 33.30 47.24 18.41
N PRO A 63 34.40 47.01 19.13
CA PRO A 63 35.78 46.88 18.65
C PRO A 63 36.38 45.50 19.03
N ALA A 64 37.50 45.17 18.40
CA ALA A 64 38.26 43.94 18.58
C ALA A 64 38.52 43.57 20.06
N LYS A 65 38.08 42.36 20.45
CA LYS A 65 38.66 41.65 21.60
C LYS A 65 39.76 40.72 21.10
N LYS A 66 40.99 41.08 21.51
CA LYS A 66 42.24 40.29 21.53
C LYS A 66 42.17 38.95 20.81
N ILE A 67 42.75 38.92 19.61
CA ILE A 67 43.24 37.68 19.00
C ILE A 67 44.33 37.16 19.93
N VAL A 68 44.01 36.14 20.73
CA VAL A 68 45.02 35.28 21.32
C VAL A 68 45.61 34.51 20.15
N THR A 69 46.70 35.06 19.59
CA THR A 69 47.53 34.43 18.57
C THR A 69 48.31 33.30 19.24
N GLY A 70 47.63 32.20 19.52
CA GLY A 70 48.22 30.95 19.97
C GLY A 70 47.38 29.83 19.39
N ASN A 71 47.85 29.26 18.29
CA ASN A 71 47.30 28.08 17.60
C ASN A 71 46.10 28.18 16.64
N LEU A 72 45.72 29.38 16.19
CA LEU A 72 44.71 29.55 15.13
C LEU A 72 44.98 28.70 13.86
N LYS A 73 46.25 28.45 13.53
CA LYS A 73 46.66 27.64 12.38
C LYS A 73 46.48 26.14 12.61
N GLU A 74 46.61 25.67 13.85
CA GLU A 74 46.40 24.27 14.21
C GLU A 74 44.90 23.97 14.37
N ASP A 75 44.15 24.89 14.97
CA ASP A 75 42.69 24.81 15.07
C ASP A 75 42.04 24.83 13.69
N LEU A 76 42.48 25.71 12.78
CA LEU A 76 41.98 25.76 11.40
C LEU A 76 42.25 24.44 10.65
N LYS A 77 43.44 23.85 10.84
CA LYS A 77 43.77 22.53 10.27
C LYS A 77 42.89 21.43 10.87
N MET A 78 42.59 21.49 12.16
CA MET A 78 41.72 20.54 12.84
C MET A 78 40.27 20.66 12.35
N PHE A 79 39.74 21.87 12.19
CA PHE A 79 38.42 22.11 11.60
C PHE A 79 38.36 21.67 10.13
N GLN A 80 39.40 21.93 9.35
CA GLN A 80 39.50 21.46 7.96
C GLN A 80 39.48 19.93 7.89
N LYS A 81 40.22 19.24 8.78
CA LYS A 81 40.22 17.78 8.86
C LYS A 81 38.84 17.22 9.26
N LYS A 82 38.16 17.86 10.20
CA LYS A 82 36.78 17.50 10.59
C LYS A 82 35.79 17.72 9.44
N ASN A 83 35.91 18.82 8.71
CA ASN A 83 35.05 19.09 7.55
C ASN A 83 35.29 18.06 6.43
N LEU A 84 36.53 17.70 6.16
CA LEU A 84 36.86 16.64 5.20
C LEU A 84 36.25 15.30 5.62
N ALA A 85 36.36 14.93 6.90
CA ALA A 85 35.75 13.70 7.42
C ALA A 85 34.21 13.72 7.34
N LEU A 86 33.57 14.88 7.52
CA LEU A 86 32.12 15.03 7.31
C LEU A 86 31.76 14.93 5.83
N GLN A 87 32.54 15.53 4.94
CA GLN A 87 32.37 15.41 3.50
C GLN A 87 32.51 13.95 3.04
N GLU A 88 33.48 13.20 3.56
CA GLU A 88 33.63 11.76 3.31
C GLU A 88 32.40 10.97 3.76
N LYS A 89 31.88 11.24 4.97
CA LYS A 89 30.64 10.60 5.46
C LYS A 89 29.42 10.95 4.61
N ILE A 90 29.34 12.18 4.10
CA ILE A 90 28.25 12.59 3.19
C ILE A 90 28.37 11.83 1.87
N VAL A 91 29.57 11.74 1.30
CA VAL A 91 29.81 10.98 0.06
C VAL A 91 29.49 9.50 0.23
N GLU A 92 29.85 8.91 1.38
CA GLU A 92 29.49 7.53 1.73
C GLU A 92 27.97 7.35 1.89
N ALA A 93 27.29 8.29 2.55
CA ALA A 93 25.84 8.25 2.66
C ALA A 93 25.16 8.37 1.28
N LEU A 94 25.67 9.24 0.41
CA LEU A 94 25.17 9.42 -0.95
C LEU A 94 25.37 8.15 -1.79
N SER A 95 26.55 7.52 -1.75
CA SER A 95 26.81 6.27 -2.48
C SER A 95 25.95 5.12 -1.98
N ARG A 96 25.68 5.06 -0.67
CA ARG A 96 24.74 4.11 -0.08
C ARG A 96 23.30 4.36 -0.55
N ILE A 97 22.86 5.62 -0.60
CA ILE A 97 21.53 5.96 -1.12
C ILE A 97 21.43 5.60 -2.61
N GLU A 98 22.47 5.87 -3.39
CA GLU A 98 22.49 5.58 -4.82
C GLU A 98 22.41 4.07 -5.09
N THR A 99 23.15 3.24 -4.35
CA THR A 99 23.07 1.78 -4.46
C THR A 99 21.70 1.25 -4.05
N ILE A 100 21.10 1.79 -2.99
CA ILE A 100 19.72 1.46 -2.60
C ILE A 100 18.73 1.84 -3.72
N MET A 101 18.88 3.03 -4.30
CA MET A 101 18.00 3.47 -5.40
C MET A 101 18.12 2.57 -6.63
N GLN A 102 19.34 2.19 -7.01
CA GLN A 102 19.59 1.27 -8.13
C GLN A 102 18.99 -0.12 -7.89
N THR A 103 19.12 -0.66 -6.68
CA THR A 103 18.55 -1.96 -6.32
C THR A 103 17.02 -1.94 -6.28
N LEU A 104 16.41 -0.86 -5.77
CA LEU A 104 14.96 -0.66 -5.81
C LEU A 104 14.44 -0.55 -7.24
N ASP A 105 15.14 0.18 -8.12
CA ASP A 105 14.77 0.30 -9.53
C ASP A 105 14.84 -1.04 -10.26
N LEU A 106 15.86 -1.86 -9.98
CA LEU A 106 15.98 -3.21 -10.52
C LEU A 106 14.82 -4.10 -10.03
N CYS A 107 14.57 -4.15 -8.72
CA CYS A 107 13.45 -4.90 -8.15
C CYS A 107 12.11 -4.46 -8.77
N ARG A 108 11.92 -3.16 -8.99
CA ARG A 108 10.71 -2.61 -9.61
C ARG A 108 10.58 -3.03 -11.07
N ARG A 109 11.68 -3.10 -11.82
CA ARG A 109 11.67 -3.60 -13.22
C ARG A 109 11.36 -5.09 -13.27
N GLU A 110 12.00 -5.89 -12.42
CA GLU A 110 11.75 -7.33 -12.31
C GLU A 110 10.29 -7.61 -11.95
N ALA A 111 9.75 -6.93 -10.93
CA ALA A 111 8.34 -7.03 -10.56
C ALA A 111 7.39 -6.69 -11.73
N ARG A 112 7.73 -5.68 -12.55
CA ARG A 112 6.94 -5.33 -13.75
C ARG A 112 7.01 -6.40 -14.84
N VAL A 113 8.15 -7.08 -15.00
CA VAL A 113 8.31 -8.16 -15.97
C VAL A 113 7.52 -9.38 -15.53
N LEU A 114 7.69 -9.82 -14.29
CA LEU A 114 6.94 -10.93 -13.69
C LEU A 114 5.43 -10.70 -13.81
N TYR A 115 4.98 -9.49 -13.47
CA TYR A 115 3.58 -9.10 -13.62
C TYR A 115 3.06 -9.19 -15.07
N LYS A 116 3.88 -8.79 -16.05
CA LYS A 116 3.53 -8.89 -17.48
C LYS A 116 3.51 -10.33 -17.98
N GLU A 117 4.36 -11.19 -17.42
CA GLU A 117 4.40 -12.62 -17.73
C GLU A 117 3.18 -13.34 -17.14
N GLU A 118 2.85 -13.08 -15.87
CA GLU A 118 1.63 -13.60 -15.22
C GLU A 118 0.36 -13.22 -16.01
N LEU A 119 0.25 -11.97 -16.48
CA LEU A 119 -0.87 -11.53 -17.33
C LEU A 119 -0.95 -12.27 -18.68
N LYS A 120 0.18 -12.75 -19.21
CA LYS A 120 0.20 -13.52 -20.46
C LYS A 120 -0.18 -14.98 -20.23
N GLU A 121 0.17 -15.55 -19.08
CA GLU A 121 -0.17 -16.93 -18.71
C GLU A 121 -1.66 -17.11 -18.38
N GLU A 122 -2.30 -16.10 -17.78
CA GLU A 122 -3.74 -16.15 -17.49
C GLU A 122 -4.63 -15.87 -18.73
N MET A 123 -4.05 -15.54 -19.88
CA MET A 123 -4.80 -15.37 -21.13
C MET A 123 -5.15 -16.73 -21.76
N PRO A 124 -6.43 -16.99 -22.10
CA PRO A 124 -6.83 -18.22 -22.78
C PRO A 124 -6.05 -18.44 -24.09
N ASP A 125 -5.74 -19.70 -24.36
CA ASP A 125 -4.97 -20.15 -25.53
C ASP A 125 -5.42 -19.46 -26.82
N LYS A 126 -4.50 -18.68 -27.41
CA LYS A 126 -4.72 -17.89 -28.64
C LYS A 126 -5.08 -18.77 -29.84
N SER A 127 -4.77 -20.07 -29.77
CA SER A 127 -5.09 -21.08 -30.78
C SER A 127 -6.57 -21.15 -31.17
N LYS A 128 -7.50 -20.75 -30.27
CA LYS A 128 -8.95 -20.79 -30.54
C LYS A 128 -9.56 -19.47 -31.02
N ARG A 129 -8.81 -18.37 -31.05
CA ARG A 129 -9.33 -17.06 -31.48
C ARG A 129 -8.89 -16.80 -32.91
N GLY A 130 -9.71 -17.28 -33.85
CA GLY A 130 -9.57 -16.96 -35.27
C GLY A 130 -9.43 -15.45 -35.52
N ALA A 131 -8.80 -15.12 -36.64
CA ALA A 131 -8.29 -13.84 -37.12
C ALA A 131 -9.28 -12.64 -37.22
N LEU A 132 -10.32 -12.54 -36.38
CA LEU A 132 -11.40 -11.54 -36.51
C LEU A 132 -11.64 -10.65 -35.29
N LEU A 133 -10.85 -10.77 -34.22
CA LEU A 133 -11.02 -9.85 -33.08
C LEU A 133 -10.31 -8.54 -33.36
N ARG A 134 -11.09 -7.49 -33.62
CA ARG A 134 -10.56 -6.11 -33.64
C ARG A 134 -9.89 -5.86 -32.28
N PRO A 135 -8.74 -5.15 -32.26
CA PRO A 135 -8.04 -4.89 -31.02
C PRO A 135 -8.94 -4.10 -30.06
N ILE A 136 -8.90 -4.44 -28.78
CA ILE A 136 -9.70 -3.77 -27.73
C ILE A 136 -9.46 -2.25 -27.72
N SER A 137 -8.30 -1.80 -28.19
CA SER A 137 -7.95 -0.38 -28.35
C SER A 137 -8.89 0.39 -29.28
N LEU A 138 -9.59 -0.28 -30.21
CA LEU A 138 -10.61 0.35 -31.06
C LEU A 138 -11.88 0.71 -30.27
N PHE A 139 -12.15 -0.02 -29.18
CA PHE A 139 -13.33 0.14 -28.34
C PHE A 139 -13.00 0.75 -26.97
N ALA A 140 -11.72 1.01 -26.71
CA ALA A 140 -11.24 1.63 -25.50
C ALA A 140 -10.97 3.12 -25.72
N ALA A 141 -11.14 3.90 -24.66
CA ALA A 141 -10.77 5.31 -24.66
C ALA A 141 -9.30 5.49 -25.12
N PRO A 142 -9.00 6.54 -25.89
CA PRO A 142 -9.91 7.57 -26.37
C PRO A 142 -10.78 7.08 -27.55
N TYR A 143 -12.08 7.35 -27.48
CA TYR A 143 -13.07 6.86 -28.46
C TYR A 143 -12.99 7.59 -29.81
N PHE A 144 -12.53 8.84 -29.80
CA PHE A 144 -12.39 9.67 -30.99
C PHE A 144 -10.94 9.67 -31.46
N ARG A 145 -10.73 9.11 -32.66
CA ARG A 145 -9.42 9.00 -33.31
C ARG A 145 -9.53 9.58 -34.72
N ASP A 146 -8.48 10.24 -35.19
CA ASP A 146 -8.39 10.63 -36.59
C ASP A 146 -8.15 9.41 -37.49
N VAL A 147 -8.15 9.63 -38.81
CA VAL A 147 -7.90 8.57 -39.82
C VAL A 147 -6.52 7.90 -39.62
N ARG A 148 -5.61 8.56 -38.90
CA ARG A 148 -4.25 8.08 -38.58
C ARG A 148 -4.17 7.40 -37.21
N GLY A 149 -5.28 7.29 -36.48
CA GLY A 149 -5.34 6.69 -35.14
C GLY A 149 -4.87 7.62 -34.01
N MET A 150 -4.61 8.89 -34.31
CA MET A 150 -4.18 9.90 -33.35
C MET A 150 -5.37 10.46 -32.58
N VAL A 151 -5.11 10.86 -31.33
CA VAL A 151 -6.10 11.41 -30.42
C VAL A 151 -5.76 12.88 -30.14
N PRO A 152 -6.77 13.75 -29.92
CA PRO A 152 -6.50 15.12 -29.52
C PRO A 152 -5.63 15.20 -28.26
N PRO A 153 -4.75 16.21 -28.13
CA PRO A 153 -3.99 16.41 -26.91
C PRO A 153 -4.91 16.71 -25.73
N ASP A 154 -4.47 16.36 -24.52
CA ASP A 154 -5.23 16.56 -23.29
C ASP A 154 -5.57 18.05 -23.08
N ASN A 155 -6.83 18.32 -22.77
CA ASN A 155 -7.28 19.67 -22.41
C ASN A 155 -6.75 20.07 -21.02
N GLU A 156 -6.78 21.38 -20.71
CA GLU A 156 -6.30 21.91 -19.42
C GLU A 156 -7.04 21.31 -18.22
N ASP A 157 -8.33 21.02 -18.36
CA ASP A 157 -9.13 20.34 -17.32
C ASP A 157 -8.62 18.91 -17.05
N THR A 158 -8.26 18.14 -18.08
CA THR A 158 -7.71 16.78 -17.94
C THR A 158 -6.35 16.83 -17.28
N LYS A 159 -5.47 17.76 -17.69
CA LYS A 159 -4.17 17.96 -17.04
C LYS A 159 -4.32 18.34 -15.57
N ALA A 160 -5.26 19.24 -15.24
CA ALA A 160 -5.55 19.64 -13.87
C ALA A 160 -6.09 18.48 -13.03
N LYS A 161 -6.99 17.67 -13.59
CA LYS A 161 -7.52 16.45 -12.94
C LYS A 161 -6.44 15.41 -12.68
N MET A 162 -5.53 15.20 -13.64
CA MET A 162 -4.36 14.33 -13.46
C MET A 162 -3.44 14.86 -12.36
N LYS A 163 -3.13 16.16 -12.37
CA LYS A 163 -2.28 16.80 -11.34
C LYS A 163 -2.88 16.69 -9.93
N ASN A 164 -4.20 16.78 -9.84
CA ASN A 164 -4.95 16.68 -8.58
C ASN A 164 -5.26 15.23 -8.18
N ASN A 165 -4.74 14.21 -8.88
CA ASN A 165 -5.03 12.79 -8.68
C ASN A 165 -6.54 12.48 -8.60
N VAL A 166 -7.36 13.22 -9.36
CA VAL A 166 -8.79 12.96 -9.45
C VAL A 166 -8.96 11.65 -10.22
N ILE A 167 -9.28 10.57 -9.49
CA ILE A 167 -9.48 9.24 -10.06
C ILE A 167 -10.64 9.31 -11.05
N ASN A 168 -10.31 9.16 -12.33
CA ASN A 168 -11.28 9.02 -13.39
C ASN A 168 -10.99 7.70 -14.11
N ALA A 169 -12.00 6.83 -14.20
CA ALA A 169 -11.90 5.52 -14.83
C ALA A 169 -11.39 5.57 -16.28
N TYR A 170 -11.55 6.71 -16.97
CA TYR A 170 -11.02 6.94 -18.31
C TYR A 170 -9.53 7.31 -18.33
N LEU A 171 -9.02 7.95 -17.28
CA LEU A 171 -7.62 8.40 -17.19
C LEU A 171 -6.73 7.30 -16.60
N VAL A 172 -7.23 6.56 -15.62
CA VAL A 172 -6.56 5.42 -15.01
C VAL A 172 -7.55 4.26 -15.00
N PRO A 173 -7.55 3.39 -16.04
CA PRO A 173 -8.42 2.24 -16.06
C PRO A 173 -8.09 1.35 -14.84
N PRO A 174 -9.11 0.81 -14.15
CA PRO A 174 -8.88 -0.02 -12.98
C PRO A 174 -8.05 -1.25 -13.38
N LYS A 175 -7.00 -1.52 -12.60
CA LYS A 175 -6.14 -2.68 -12.80
C LYS A 175 -6.98 -3.95 -12.65
N PRO A 176 -6.99 -4.87 -13.63
CA PRO A 176 -7.74 -6.12 -13.52
C PRO A 176 -7.19 -6.95 -12.37
N TRP A 177 -8.06 -7.72 -11.71
CA TRP A 177 -7.68 -8.61 -10.62
C TRP A 177 -7.04 -9.87 -11.15
N LEU A 178 -5.86 -10.21 -10.64
CA LEU A 178 -5.17 -11.45 -10.99
C LEU A 178 -5.72 -12.62 -10.19
N ALA A 179 -5.59 -13.85 -10.71
CA ALA A 179 -6.06 -15.02 -9.96
C ALA A 179 -5.28 -15.20 -8.65
N ARG A 180 -4.01 -14.82 -8.60
CA ARG A 180 -3.23 -14.77 -7.35
C ARG A 180 -3.81 -13.77 -6.36
N GLU A 181 -4.10 -12.53 -6.79
CA GLU A 181 -4.73 -11.49 -5.95
C GLU A 181 -6.08 -11.98 -5.40
N ASN A 182 -6.89 -12.64 -6.22
CA ASN A 182 -8.15 -13.25 -5.80
C ASN A 182 -7.97 -14.33 -4.73
N LYS A 183 -6.96 -15.21 -4.88
CA LYS A 183 -6.63 -16.23 -3.88
C LYS A 183 -6.10 -15.61 -2.58
N MET A 184 -5.28 -14.56 -2.68
CA MET A 184 -4.75 -13.82 -1.52
C MET A 184 -5.88 -13.15 -0.74
N LEU A 185 -6.81 -12.48 -1.43
CA LEU A 185 -7.98 -11.88 -0.81
C LEU A 185 -8.88 -12.93 -0.15
N LEU A 186 -9.15 -14.05 -0.83
CA LEU A 186 -9.91 -15.17 -0.26
C LEU A 186 -9.24 -15.71 1.01
N HIS A 187 -7.93 -15.97 0.96
CA HIS A 187 -7.16 -16.43 2.12
C HIS A 187 -7.14 -15.40 3.26
N GLY A 188 -7.04 -14.11 2.94
CA GLY A 188 -7.06 -13.02 3.91
C GLY A 188 -8.39 -12.94 4.64
N VAL A 189 -9.51 -13.01 3.91
CA VAL A 189 -10.85 -13.05 4.50
C VAL A 189 -11.05 -14.31 5.33
N MET A 190 -10.64 -15.48 4.84
CA MET A 190 -10.68 -16.74 5.59
C MET A 190 -9.90 -16.67 6.90
N SER A 191 -8.68 -16.17 6.85
CA SER A 191 -7.80 -16.07 8.01
C SER A 191 -8.32 -15.06 9.02
N ASN A 192 -8.81 -13.91 8.56
CA ASN A 192 -9.38 -12.87 9.41
C ASN A 192 -10.67 -13.34 10.12
N THR A 193 -11.59 -13.96 9.36
CA THR A 193 -12.84 -14.50 9.90
C THR A 193 -12.58 -15.61 10.93
N LEU A 194 -11.65 -16.52 10.65
CA LEU A 194 -11.22 -17.55 11.59
C LEU A 194 -10.60 -16.93 12.84
N ALA A 195 -9.68 -15.97 12.69
CA ALA A 195 -9.01 -15.31 13.81
C ALA A 195 -10.03 -14.62 14.73
N GLU A 196 -11.04 -13.97 14.15
CA GLU A 196 -12.12 -13.32 14.88
C GLU A 196 -12.95 -14.32 15.70
N ILE A 197 -13.36 -15.45 15.09
CA ILE A 197 -14.12 -16.50 15.79
C ILE A 197 -13.28 -17.13 16.90
N LEU A 198 -11.98 -17.31 16.67
CA LEU A 198 -11.06 -17.90 17.65
C LEU A 198 -10.68 -16.93 18.78
N LYS A 199 -10.78 -15.61 18.57
CA LYS A 199 -10.40 -14.58 19.55
C LYS A 199 -10.96 -14.79 20.96
N PRO A 200 -12.27 -15.02 21.19
CA PRO A 200 -12.80 -15.27 22.54
C PRO A 200 -12.22 -16.54 23.18
N TYR A 201 -12.05 -17.62 22.42
CA TYR A 201 -11.45 -18.87 22.90
C TYR A 201 -9.97 -18.68 23.24
N GLN A 202 -9.24 -17.92 22.44
CA GLN A 202 -7.85 -17.58 22.68
C GLN A 202 -7.68 -16.72 23.94
N ILE A 203 -8.55 -15.72 24.15
CA ILE A 203 -8.55 -14.89 25.37
C ILE A 203 -8.81 -15.77 26.60
N LYS A 204 -9.85 -16.62 26.57
CA LYS A 204 -10.17 -17.53 27.67
C LYS A 204 -9.01 -18.50 27.96
N ARG A 205 -8.41 -19.07 26.92
CA ARG A 205 -7.23 -19.94 27.04
C ARG A 205 -6.05 -19.20 27.67
N ASN A 206 -5.75 -17.98 27.21
CA ASN A 206 -4.63 -17.20 27.71
C ASN A 206 -4.85 -16.79 29.18
N TYR A 207 -6.07 -16.41 29.55
CA TYR A 207 -6.46 -16.13 30.93
C TYR A 207 -6.24 -17.34 31.84
N LEU A 208 -6.68 -18.54 31.42
CA LEU A 208 -6.45 -19.77 32.21
C LEU A 208 -4.96 -20.11 32.33
N LYS A 209 -4.18 -19.88 31.26
CA LYS A 209 -2.72 -20.04 31.29
C LYS A 209 -2.02 -19.04 32.19
N GLU A 210 -2.53 -17.81 32.31
CA GLU A 210 -2.03 -16.84 33.29
C GLU A 210 -2.42 -17.20 34.71
N LYS A 211 -3.66 -17.64 34.93
CA LYS A 211 -4.13 -18.12 36.24
C LYS A 211 -3.21 -19.24 36.74
N LEU A 212 -2.79 -20.17 35.88
CA LEU A 212 -1.82 -21.22 36.22
C LEU A 212 -0.43 -20.72 36.67
N LYS A 213 -0.07 -19.45 36.42
CA LYS A 213 1.20 -18.87 36.88
C LYS A 213 1.10 -18.28 38.28
N ASP A 214 -0.11 -18.11 38.81
CA ASP A 214 -0.32 -17.58 40.15
C ASP A 214 0.13 -18.61 41.21
N LYS A 215 0.92 -18.15 42.19
CA LYS A 215 1.56 -19.03 43.19
C LYS A 215 0.62 -19.55 44.29
N ASN A 216 -0.64 -19.10 44.31
CA ASN A 216 -1.61 -19.37 45.38
C ASN A 216 -2.63 -20.47 45.02
N ILE A 217 -2.34 -21.31 44.02
CA ILE A 217 -3.28 -22.31 43.50
C ILE A 217 -2.84 -23.71 43.95
N SER A 218 -3.81 -24.53 44.38
CA SER A 218 -3.54 -25.90 44.80
C SER A 218 -3.21 -26.81 43.62
N ASP A 219 -2.38 -27.84 43.82
CA ASP A 219 -1.99 -28.79 42.75
C ASP A 219 -3.19 -29.51 42.12
N SER A 220 -4.29 -29.67 42.87
CA SER A 220 -5.57 -30.21 42.38
C SER A 220 -6.28 -29.25 41.41
N GLU A 221 -6.37 -27.96 41.76
CA GLU A 221 -6.95 -26.91 40.91
C GLU A 221 -6.11 -26.68 39.64
N ILE A 222 -4.78 -26.84 39.73
CA ILE A 222 -3.87 -26.79 38.58
C ILE A 222 -4.23 -27.91 37.58
N GLN A 223 -4.50 -29.11 38.08
CA GLN A 223 -4.83 -30.26 37.25
C GLN A 223 -6.19 -30.09 36.56
N GLU A 224 -7.22 -29.64 37.29
CA GLU A 224 -8.55 -29.34 36.72
C GLU A 224 -8.48 -28.26 35.63
N ILE A 225 -7.76 -27.16 35.87
CA ILE A 225 -7.62 -26.07 34.88
C ILE A 225 -6.90 -26.56 33.61
N LYS A 226 -5.88 -27.42 33.75
CA LYS A 226 -5.12 -27.96 32.62
C LYS A 226 -5.92 -28.99 31.83
N GLU A 227 -6.45 -30.00 32.51
CA GLU A 227 -7.09 -31.16 31.87
C GLU A 227 -8.50 -30.84 31.39
N GLU A 228 -9.29 -30.13 32.18
CA GLU A 228 -10.68 -29.89 31.82
C GLU A 228 -10.82 -28.63 30.98
N LEU A 229 -10.31 -27.49 31.43
CA LEU A 229 -10.63 -26.22 30.79
C LEU A 229 -9.72 -25.90 29.59
N ILE A 230 -8.41 -26.13 29.69
CA ILE A 230 -7.48 -25.83 28.59
C ILE A 230 -7.60 -26.86 27.48
N SER A 231 -7.65 -28.16 27.82
CA SER A 231 -7.81 -29.23 26.82
C SER A 231 -9.13 -29.08 26.06
N GLU A 232 -10.24 -28.81 26.75
CA GLU A 232 -11.55 -28.58 26.12
C GLU A 232 -11.52 -27.36 25.18
N ILE A 233 -10.95 -26.24 25.62
CA ILE A 233 -10.83 -25.05 24.75
C ILE A 233 -9.94 -25.35 23.53
N GLU A 234 -8.87 -26.12 23.69
CA GLU A 234 -8.01 -26.53 22.58
C GLU A 234 -8.71 -27.49 21.61
N MET A 235 -9.57 -28.37 22.12
CA MET A 235 -10.45 -29.21 21.31
C MET A 235 -11.46 -28.37 20.52
N GLN A 236 -12.14 -27.42 21.17
CA GLN A 236 -13.06 -26.49 20.51
C GLN A 236 -12.36 -25.66 19.43
N ILE A 237 -11.13 -25.18 19.68
CA ILE A 237 -10.33 -24.49 18.67
C ILE A 237 -10.01 -25.41 17.48
N LYS A 238 -9.66 -26.68 17.73
CA LYS A 238 -9.38 -27.66 16.66
C LYS A 238 -10.63 -27.95 15.83
N GLU A 239 -11.80 -28.05 16.46
CA GLU A 239 -13.06 -28.24 15.76
C GLU A 239 -13.42 -27.03 14.89
N ILE A 240 -13.31 -25.82 15.42
CA ILE A 240 -13.61 -24.58 14.67
C ILE A 240 -12.72 -24.47 13.43
N LYS A 241 -11.45 -24.87 13.51
CA LYS A 241 -10.53 -24.87 12.35
C LYS A 241 -10.94 -25.84 11.24
N LYS A 242 -11.75 -26.86 11.53
CA LYS A 242 -12.24 -27.84 10.54
C LYS A 242 -13.51 -27.38 9.83
N ILE A 243 -14.22 -26.38 10.37
CA ILE A 243 -15.48 -25.90 9.81
C ILE A 243 -15.20 -25.26 8.44
N PRO A 244 -16.03 -25.54 7.42
CA PRO A 244 -15.85 -24.93 6.10
C PRO A 244 -16.09 -23.42 6.16
N VAL A 245 -15.39 -22.72 5.28
CA VAL A 245 -15.35 -21.25 5.27
C VAL A 245 -16.73 -20.62 5.04
N THR A 246 -17.61 -21.28 4.29
CA THR A 246 -19.00 -20.83 4.09
C THR A 246 -19.75 -20.70 5.40
N ASP A 247 -19.52 -21.61 6.34
CA ASP A 247 -20.23 -21.64 7.62
C ASP A 247 -19.56 -20.72 8.63
N LEU A 248 -18.23 -20.57 8.56
CA LEU A 248 -17.50 -19.56 9.32
C LEU A 248 -17.98 -18.14 8.99
N LEU A 249 -18.15 -17.83 7.69
CA LEU A 249 -18.66 -16.54 7.23
C LEU A 249 -20.08 -16.27 7.72
N LYS A 250 -20.95 -17.30 7.78
CA LYS A 250 -22.32 -17.16 8.32
C LYS A 250 -22.37 -17.00 9.83
N ARG A 251 -21.44 -17.63 10.58
CA ARG A 251 -21.38 -17.59 12.05
C ARG A 251 -20.83 -16.27 12.60
N ARG A 252 -20.25 -15.46 11.72
CA ARG A 252 -19.61 -14.20 12.04
C ARG A 252 -20.60 -13.16 12.57
N LYS A 253 -20.15 -12.36 13.54
CA LYS A 253 -20.96 -11.29 14.16
C LYS A 253 -20.54 -9.88 13.78
N SER A 254 -19.28 -9.68 13.38
CA SER A 254 -18.75 -8.35 13.05
C SER A 254 -18.38 -8.23 11.57
N ASP A 255 -18.30 -6.99 11.09
CA ASP A 255 -17.95 -6.65 9.72
C ASP A 255 -16.49 -6.98 9.39
N ILE A 256 -16.18 -7.14 8.10
CA ILE A 256 -14.83 -7.53 7.65
C ILE A 256 -13.93 -6.31 7.76
N ASP A 257 -12.88 -6.40 8.57
CA ASP A 257 -11.85 -5.37 8.62
C ASP A 257 -10.99 -5.42 7.34
N TRP A 258 -11.43 -4.68 6.33
CA TRP A 258 -10.76 -4.56 5.05
C TRP A 258 -9.40 -3.86 5.16
N MET A 259 -9.22 -2.97 6.13
CA MET A 259 -7.96 -2.28 6.37
C MET A 259 -6.87 -3.26 6.79
N THR A 260 -7.18 -4.12 7.76
CA THR A 260 -6.26 -5.17 8.21
C THR A 260 -5.96 -6.17 7.09
N ILE A 261 -6.97 -6.54 6.29
CA ILE A 261 -6.78 -7.50 5.18
C ILE A 261 -5.88 -6.92 4.10
N SER A 262 -6.14 -5.69 3.66
CA SER A 262 -5.32 -5.00 2.66
C SER A 262 -3.87 -4.87 3.12
N ALA A 263 -3.65 -4.40 4.36
CA ALA A 263 -2.31 -4.20 4.89
C ALA A 263 -1.52 -5.51 5.09
N THR A 264 -2.19 -6.59 5.53
CA THR A 264 -1.52 -7.84 5.89
C THR A 264 -1.34 -8.79 4.71
N TYR A 265 -2.33 -8.85 3.81
CA TYR A 265 -2.38 -9.89 2.77
C TYR A 265 -2.20 -9.37 1.35
N MET A 266 -2.48 -8.09 1.07
CA MET A 266 -2.44 -7.58 -0.30
C MET A 266 -1.10 -6.93 -0.68
N GLU A 267 -0.10 -6.95 0.22
CA GLU A 267 1.27 -6.46 -0.04
C GLU A 267 1.31 -5.03 -0.62
N GLY A 268 0.34 -4.18 -0.27
CA GLY A 268 0.20 -2.82 -0.80
C GLY A 268 -0.28 -2.73 -2.26
N MET A 269 -0.67 -3.85 -2.88
CA MET A 269 -1.13 -3.90 -4.28
C MET A 269 -2.56 -3.41 -4.46
N ARG A 270 -3.39 -3.50 -3.41
CA ARG A 270 -4.81 -3.14 -3.41
C ARG A 270 -5.21 -2.42 -2.14
N GLY A 271 -6.06 -1.41 -2.28
CA GLY A 271 -6.66 -0.68 -1.16
C GLY A 271 -7.78 -1.48 -0.45
N PRO A 272 -8.18 -1.05 0.75
CA PRO A 272 -9.26 -1.67 1.51
C PRO A 272 -10.60 -1.64 0.76
N GLU A 273 -10.96 -0.51 0.14
CA GLU A 273 -12.20 -0.35 -0.64
C GLU A 273 -12.22 -1.26 -1.88
N GLU A 274 -11.07 -1.44 -2.54
CA GLU A 274 -10.97 -2.37 -3.68
C GLU A 274 -11.20 -3.81 -3.23
N CYS A 275 -10.67 -4.19 -2.06
CA CYS A 275 -10.86 -5.53 -1.48
C CYS A 275 -12.33 -5.78 -1.10
N GLU A 276 -12.97 -4.79 -0.49
CA GLU A 276 -14.39 -4.85 -0.14
C GLU A 276 -15.27 -5.04 -1.37
N ASN A 277 -15.07 -4.20 -2.39
CA ASN A 277 -15.84 -4.26 -3.63
C ASN A 277 -15.67 -5.62 -4.32
N MET A 278 -14.46 -6.16 -4.38
CA MET A 278 -14.26 -7.47 -4.99
C MET A 278 -14.86 -8.62 -4.21
N TRP A 279 -14.84 -8.54 -2.89
CA TRP A 279 -15.47 -9.55 -2.06
C TRP A 279 -16.99 -9.54 -2.27
N ASN A 280 -17.61 -8.38 -2.14
CA ASN A 280 -19.06 -8.22 -2.20
C ASN A 280 -19.64 -8.49 -3.60
N ASN A 281 -18.90 -8.15 -4.66
CA ASN A 281 -19.40 -8.25 -6.03
C ASN A 281 -18.95 -9.52 -6.78
N PHE A 282 -17.87 -10.18 -6.36
CA PHE A 282 -17.33 -11.30 -7.13
C PHE A 282 -16.89 -12.51 -6.31
N LEU A 283 -16.17 -12.34 -5.20
CA LEU A 283 -15.55 -13.48 -4.50
C LEU A 283 -16.43 -14.11 -3.43
N SER A 284 -17.45 -13.42 -2.92
CA SER A 284 -18.35 -13.97 -1.91
C SER A 284 -19.00 -15.26 -2.41
N ASN A 285 -18.96 -16.29 -1.56
CA ASN A 285 -19.58 -17.59 -1.83
C ASN A 285 -21.10 -17.52 -2.00
N SER A 286 -21.74 -16.42 -1.62
CA SER A 286 -23.18 -16.19 -1.83
C SER A 286 -23.54 -15.87 -3.28
N ILE A 287 -22.57 -15.53 -4.13
CA ILE A 287 -22.83 -15.01 -5.48
C ILE A 287 -23.00 -16.18 -6.45
N ASN A 288 -24.13 -16.19 -7.15
CA ASN A 288 -24.39 -17.15 -8.21
C ASN A 288 -23.55 -16.81 -9.45
N LYS A 289 -22.63 -17.70 -9.85
CA LYS A 289 -21.78 -17.57 -11.05
C LYS A 289 -22.24 -18.46 -12.21
N LYS A 290 -23.42 -19.08 -12.09
CA LYS A 290 -23.97 -19.94 -13.13
C LYS A 290 -24.51 -19.09 -14.30
N PRO A 291 -24.58 -19.64 -15.52
CA PRO A 291 -25.26 -18.97 -16.63
C PRO A 291 -26.74 -18.76 -16.29
N PHE A 292 -27.30 -17.66 -16.78
CA PHE A 292 -28.72 -17.36 -16.64
C PHE A 292 -29.57 -18.46 -17.28
N THR A 293 -30.57 -18.91 -16.55
CA THR A 293 -31.62 -19.78 -17.08
C THR A 293 -32.74 -18.94 -17.68
N ALA A 294 -33.48 -19.50 -18.65
CA ALA A 294 -34.61 -18.79 -19.28
C ALA A 294 -35.69 -18.35 -18.27
N ALA A 295 -35.85 -19.07 -17.16
CA ALA A 295 -36.75 -18.70 -16.08
C ALA A 295 -36.23 -17.50 -15.27
N GLU A 296 -34.92 -17.45 -14.98
CA GLU A 296 -34.28 -16.30 -14.33
C GLU A 296 -34.32 -15.06 -15.22
N ASP A 297 -34.10 -15.21 -16.54
CA ASP A 297 -34.22 -14.11 -17.50
C ASP A 297 -35.63 -13.54 -17.57
N ALA A 298 -36.65 -14.41 -17.58
CA ALA A 298 -38.05 -13.98 -17.56
C ALA A 298 -38.38 -13.23 -16.26
N LYS A 299 -37.93 -13.76 -15.11
CA LYS A 299 -38.11 -13.13 -13.80
C LYS A 299 -37.39 -11.78 -13.72
N LEU A 300 -36.16 -11.68 -14.23
CA LEU A 300 -35.40 -10.43 -14.28
C LEU A 300 -36.14 -9.38 -15.11
N ARG A 301 -36.70 -9.74 -16.26
CA ARG A 301 -37.46 -8.81 -17.11
C ARG A 301 -38.70 -8.26 -16.39
N GLU A 302 -39.46 -9.13 -15.74
CA GLU A 302 -40.65 -8.73 -14.98
C GLU A 302 -40.31 -7.77 -13.82
N ILE A 303 -39.23 -8.06 -13.08
CA ILE A 303 -38.77 -7.22 -11.98
C ILE A 303 -38.22 -5.88 -12.51
N ALA A 304 -37.47 -5.90 -13.60
CA ALA A 304 -36.91 -4.70 -14.21
C ALA A 304 -38.02 -3.75 -14.70
N GLU A 305 -39.05 -4.29 -15.36
CA GLU A 305 -40.24 -3.52 -15.79
C GLU A 305 -40.97 -2.91 -14.58
N ARG A 306 -41.09 -3.65 -13.48
CA ARG A 306 -41.73 -3.17 -12.24
C ARG A 306 -40.98 -1.99 -11.59
N HIS A 307 -39.64 -2.01 -11.64
CA HIS A 307 -38.79 -0.97 -11.06
C HIS A 307 -38.34 0.09 -12.09
N ASN A 308 -38.97 0.13 -13.26
CA ASN A 308 -38.64 1.03 -14.38
C ASN A 308 -37.16 0.99 -14.81
N GLU A 309 -36.48 -0.15 -14.64
CA GLU A 309 -35.07 -0.36 -15.03
C GLU A 309 -34.04 0.58 -14.34
N LEU A 310 -34.44 1.29 -13.27
CA LEU A 310 -33.60 2.31 -12.65
C LEU A 310 -32.81 1.78 -11.44
N ASN A 311 -33.39 0.88 -10.66
CA ASN A 311 -32.86 0.49 -9.34
C ASN A 311 -32.26 -0.92 -9.33
N TRP A 312 -31.06 -1.07 -9.89
CA TRP A 312 -30.37 -2.37 -9.97
C TRP A 312 -30.09 -3.03 -8.62
N ASP A 313 -29.89 -2.25 -7.55
CA ASP A 313 -29.70 -2.79 -6.20
C ASP A 313 -30.95 -3.50 -5.65
N ILE A 314 -32.14 -2.96 -5.97
CA ILE A 314 -33.42 -3.54 -5.54
C ILE A 314 -33.75 -4.74 -6.42
N ILE A 315 -33.55 -4.60 -7.73
CA ILE A 315 -33.75 -5.68 -8.71
C ILE A 315 -32.88 -6.89 -8.35
N ALA A 316 -31.60 -6.68 -8.01
CA ALA A 316 -30.69 -7.75 -7.60
C ALA A 316 -31.18 -8.47 -6.33
N LYS A 317 -31.62 -7.72 -5.31
CA LYS A 317 -32.17 -8.31 -4.06
C LYS A 317 -33.44 -9.14 -4.30
N GLU A 318 -34.28 -8.74 -5.25
CA GLU A 318 -35.53 -9.45 -5.58
C GLU A 318 -35.29 -10.67 -6.47
N LEU A 319 -34.22 -10.65 -7.27
CA LEU A 319 -33.83 -11.76 -8.13
C LEU A 319 -33.31 -12.95 -7.30
N GLY A 320 -32.41 -12.71 -6.34
CA GLY A 320 -31.82 -13.70 -5.43
C GLY A 320 -30.31 -13.77 -5.54
#